data_AF-A0A965B2X6-F1
#
_entry.id   AF-A0A965B2X6-F1
#
_cell.length_a   1.000
_cell.length_b   1.000
_cell.length_c   1.000
_cell.angle_alpha   90.00
_cell.angle_beta   90.00
_cell.angle_gamma   90.00
#
_symmetry.space_group_name_H-M   'P 1'
#
loop_
_entity.id
_entity.type
_entity.pdbx_description
1 polymer ?
#
loop_
_entity_poly.entity_id
_entity_poly.type
_entity_poly.pdbx_seq_one_letter_code
_entity_poly.pdbx_strand_id
1 'polypeptide(L)'
;MFRFLILTLFWMTASIGHAAPLRIEIKNGVIEPLPFAAPQFVAENSAANDLAVDLVNVISQDLVGTGLFRQIPQSAFISTVTSFSSPVEYADWKAINAQALLT
;
A
#
# COMPACT_ATOMS: atom_id res chain seq x y z
N MET A 1 0.03 -62.07 -46.40
CA MET A 1 -1.02 -61.26 -45.73
C MET A 1 -0.65 -60.70 -44.35
N PHE A 2 0.42 -61.13 -43.67
CA PHE A 2 0.77 -60.58 -42.33
C PHE A 2 1.98 -59.61 -42.30
N ARG A 3 2.66 -59.39 -43.44
CA ARG A 3 3.91 -58.60 -43.52
C ARG A 3 3.75 -57.15 -43.99
N PHE A 4 2.57 -56.76 -44.47
CA PHE A 4 2.26 -55.39 -44.89
C PHE A 4 1.52 -54.57 -43.82
N LEU A 5 1.04 -55.20 -42.74
CA LEU A 5 0.27 -54.56 -41.67
C LEU A 5 1.16 -53.94 -40.56
N ILE A 6 2.46 -54.25 -40.55
CA ILE A 6 3.39 -53.81 -39.49
C ILE A 6 4.12 -52.51 -39.89
N LEU A 7 4.10 -52.11 -41.17
CA LEU A 7 4.84 -50.93 -41.64
C LEU A 7 4.07 -49.60 -41.54
N THR A 8 2.74 -49.62 -41.40
CA THR A 8 1.91 -48.41 -41.30
C THR A 8 1.71 -47.93 -39.86
N LEU A 9 2.03 -48.75 -38.86
CA LEU A 9 1.90 -48.41 -37.44
C LEU A 9 3.20 -47.87 -36.83
N PHE A 10 4.07 -47.28 -37.66
CA PHE A 10 5.31 -46.62 -37.20
C PHE A 10 5.33 -45.11 -37.51
N TRP A 11 4.18 -44.55 -37.90
CA TRP A 11 4.07 -43.12 -38.25
C TRP A 11 3.22 -42.34 -37.25
N MET A 12 3.26 -42.77 -35.98
CA MET A 12 2.46 -42.12 -34.93
C MET A 12 3.18 -42.20 -33.57
N THR A 13 4.44 -41.79 -33.51
CA THR A 13 5.10 -41.58 -32.22
C THR A 13 5.82 -40.25 -32.16
N ALA A 14 5.35 -39.46 -31.19
CA ALA A 14 6.01 -38.36 -30.51
C ALA A 14 5.94 -36.96 -31.15
N SER A 15 4.83 -36.27 -30.94
CA SER A 15 4.89 -34.82 -30.68
C SER A 15 5.48 -34.61 -29.28
N ILE A 16 6.79 -34.43 -29.18
CA ILE A 16 7.45 -34.01 -27.93
C ILE A 16 7.04 -32.56 -27.68
N GLY A 17 6.11 -32.35 -26.76
CA GLY A 17 5.79 -31.01 -26.26
C GLY A 17 6.99 -30.47 -25.49
N HIS A 18 7.66 -29.45 -26.02
CA HIS A 18 8.69 -28.73 -25.29
C HIS A 18 8.01 -27.91 -24.19
N ALA A 19 8.21 -28.30 -22.93
CA ALA A 19 7.81 -27.46 -21.80
C ALA A 19 8.62 -26.15 -21.90
N ALA A 20 7.92 -25.03 -22.11
CA ALA A 20 8.55 -23.72 -22.17
C ALA A 20 9.35 -23.46 -20.87
N PRO A 21 10.51 -22.77 -20.95
CA PRO A 21 11.32 -22.50 -19.77
C PRO A 21 10.49 -21.75 -18.72
N LEU A 22 10.67 -22.13 -17.44
CA LEU A 22 10.01 -21.50 -16.31
C LEU A 22 10.24 -19.98 -16.36
N ARG A 23 9.16 -19.22 -16.60
CA ARG A 23 9.17 -17.76 -16.64
C ARG A 23 8.51 -17.23 -15.37
N ILE A 24 9.24 -16.41 -14.63
CA ILE A 24 8.65 -15.59 -13.57
C ILE A 24 7.94 -14.42 -14.27
N GLU A 25 6.62 -14.37 -14.21
CA GLU A 25 5.85 -13.17 -14.56
C GLU A 25 5.64 -12.34 -13.30
N ILE A 26 6.26 -11.15 -13.25
CA ILE A 26 5.97 -10.17 -12.21
C ILE A 26 4.58 -9.61 -12.52
N LYS A 27 3.56 -10.07 -11.81
CA LYS A 27 2.24 -9.43 -11.83
C LYS A 27 2.36 -8.06 -11.15
N ASN A 28 1.56 -7.09 -11.59
CA ASN A 28 1.49 -5.75 -11.00
C ASN A 28 1.45 -5.85 -9.46
N GLY A 29 2.38 -5.18 -8.78
CA GLY A 29 2.42 -5.19 -7.32
C GLY A 29 1.12 -4.64 -6.73
N VAL A 30 0.54 -5.32 -5.74
CA VAL A 30 -0.53 -4.76 -4.93
C VAL A 30 0.12 -3.78 -3.96
N ILE A 31 0.01 -2.48 -4.26
CA ILE A 31 0.46 -1.44 -3.34
C ILE A 31 -0.67 -1.25 -2.32
N GLU A 32 -0.50 -1.79 -1.12
CA GLU A 32 -1.37 -1.45 0.00
C GLU A 32 -0.92 -0.10 0.59
N PRO A 33 -1.77 0.94 0.56
CA PRO A 33 -1.38 2.25 1.05
C PRO A 33 -1.15 2.23 2.56
N LEU A 34 -0.05 2.84 2.99
CA LEU A 34 0.32 2.98 4.39
C LEU A 34 -0.67 3.92 5.12
N PRO A 35 -1.38 3.44 6.16
CA PRO A 35 -2.31 4.26 6.91
C PRO A 35 -1.58 5.27 7.80
N PHE A 36 -1.95 6.55 7.70
CA PHE A 36 -1.36 7.62 8.52
C PHE A 36 -2.43 8.49 9.19
N ALA A 37 -2.09 9.06 10.34
CA ALA A 37 -2.89 10.08 11.02
C ALA A 37 -2.19 11.43 10.95
N ALA A 38 -2.97 12.48 10.68
CA ALA A 38 -2.52 13.87 10.65
C ALA A 38 -3.48 14.75 11.48
N PRO A 39 -3.32 14.78 12.82
CA PRO A 39 -3.95 15.81 13.65
C PRO A 39 -3.56 17.22 13.21
N GLN A 40 -4.36 18.21 13.64
CA GLN A 40 -4.02 19.62 13.42
C GLN A 40 -2.71 19.96 14.13
N PHE A 41 -1.83 20.71 13.46
CA PHE A 41 -0.59 21.19 14.05
C PHE A 41 -0.86 22.20 15.16
N VAL A 42 -0.02 22.14 16.20
CA VAL A 42 -0.04 23.10 17.29
C VAL A 42 0.64 24.39 16.81
N ALA A 43 -0.16 25.42 16.56
CA ALA A 43 0.36 26.72 16.17
C ALA A 43 1.10 27.41 17.34
N GLU A 44 2.27 28.00 17.06
CA GLU A 44 3.05 28.71 18.08
C GLU A 44 2.34 29.97 18.60
N ASN A 45 1.47 30.58 17.77
CA ASN A 45 0.71 31.77 18.12
C ASN A 45 -0.62 31.81 17.35
N SER A 46 -1.51 32.71 17.76
CA SER A 46 -2.86 32.82 17.19
C SER A 46 -2.88 33.18 15.70
N ALA A 47 -1.89 33.96 15.23
CA ALA A 47 -1.77 34.37 13.83
C ALA A 47 -1.36 33.21 12.90
N ALA A 48 -0.80 32.13 13.45
CA ALA A 48 -0.36 30.96 12.70
C ALA A 48 -1.41 29.83 12.60
N ASN A 49 -2.61 30.00 13.18
CA ASN A 49 -3.64 28.94 13.15
C ASN A 49 -4.05 28.55 11.74
N ASP A 50 -4.33 29.54 10.89
CA ASP A 50 -4.78 29.29 9.51
C ASP A 50 -3.66 28.59 8.73
N LEU A 51 -2.41 29.04 8.91
CA LEU A 51 -1.23 28.41 8.30
C LEU A 51 -1.04 26.96 8.78
N ALA A 52 -1.26 26.68 10.06
CA ALA A 52 -1.16 25.33 10.62
C ALA A 52 -2.18 24.37 9.98
N VAL A 53 -3.41 24.85 9.74
CA VAL A 53 -4.45 24.09 9.02
C VAL A 53 -4.04 23.85 7.57
N ASP A 54 -3.58 24.90 6.87
CA ASP A 54 -3.18 24.80 5.47
C ASP A 54 -2.01 23.84 5.27
N LEU A 55 -1.02 23.84 6.16
CA LEU A 55 0.11 22.93 6.11
C LEU A 55 -0.33 21.47 6.23
N VAL A 56 -1.18 21.14 7.21
CA VAL A 56 -1.70 19.78 7.37
C VAL A 56 -2.47 19.35 6.13
N ASN A 57 -3.27 20.24 5.54
CA ASN A 57 -4.03 19.97 4.33
C ASN A 57 -3.13 19.67 3.13
N VAL A 58 -2.13 20.51 2.86
CA VAL A 58 -1.19 20.32 1.74
C VAL A 58 -0.40 19.03 1.90
N ILE A 59 0.19 18.78 3.08
CA ILE A 59 0.97 17.56 3.32
C ILE A 59 0.08 16.32 3.17
N SER A 60 -1.15 16.36 3.69
CA SER A 60 -2.09 15.23 3.56
C SER A 60 -2.47 14.98 2.11
N GLN A 61 -2.71 16.03 1.32
CA GLN A 61 -3.03 15.92 -0.10
C GLN A 61 -1.85 15.35 -0.90
N ASP A 62 -0.62 15.80 -0.62
CA ASP A 62 0.58 15.28 -1.29
C ASP A 62 0.79 13.79 -0.98
N LEU A 63 0.69 13.38 0.29
CA LEU A 63 0.83 11.99 0.70
C LEU A 63 -0.22 11.08 0.06
N VAL A 64 -1.50 11.46 0.12
CA VAL A 64 -2.58 10.71 -0.50
C VAL A 64 -2.43 10.69 -2.03
N GLY A 65 -1.98 11.80 -2.63
CA GLY A 65 -1.75 11.93 -4.07
C GLY A 65 -0.71 10.96 -4.63
N THR A 66 0.22 10.47 -3.80
CA THR A 66 1.19 9.44 -4.21
C THR A 66 0.57 8.06 -4.43
N GLY A 67 -0.62 7.80 -3.87
CA GLY A 67 -1.21 6.46 -3.79
C GLY A 67 -0.50 5.50 -2.82
N LEU A 68 0.58 5.93 -2.16
CA LEU A 68 1.32 5.14 -1.18
C LEU A 68 0.77 5.28 0.24
N PHE A 69 -0.06 6.28 0.48
CA PHE A 69 -0.60 6.60 1.81
C PHE A 69 -2.12 6.70 1.80
N ARG A 70 -2.72 6.37 2.94
CA ARG A 70 -4.16 6.54 3.18
C ARG A 70 -4.37 7.25 4.50
N GLN A 71 -5.07 8.37 4.46
CA GLN A 71 -5.39 9.13 5.65
C GLN A 71 -6.46 8.42 6.48
N ILE A 72 -6.22 8.33 7.79
CA ILE A 72 -7.21 7.90 8.78
C ILE A 72 -8.14 9.08 9.08
N PRO A 73 -9.48 8.89 9.04
CA PRO A 73 -10.41 9.99 9.30
C PRO A 73 -10.26 10.50 10.74
N GLN A 74 -10.37 11.81 10.92
CA GLN A 74 -10.27 12.46 12.25
C GLN A 74 -11.28 11.91 13.26
N SER A 75 -12.45 11.45 12.80
CA SER A 75 -13.48 10.83 13.65
C SER A 75 -13.02 9.51 14.29
N ALA A 76 -11.93 8.91 13.83
CA ALA A 76 -11.34 7.72 14.43
C ALA A 76 -10.30 8.05 15.50
N PHE A 77 -9.86 9.31 15.64
CA PHE A 77 -8.79 9.66 16.58
C PHE A 77 -9.25 9.49 18.03
N ILE A 78 -8.43 8.82 18.84
CA ILE A 78 -8.68 8.60 20.27
C ILE A 78 -8.08 9.74 21.09
N SER A 79 -6.84 10.14 20.78
CA SER A 79 -6.17 11.29 21.40
C SER A 79 -6.10 12.50 20.46
N THR A 80 -5.91 13.67 21.06
CA THR A 80 -5.62 14.91 20.35
C THR A 80 -4.25 15.43 20.76
N VAL A 81 -3.50 16.00 19.81
CA VAL A 81 -2.21 16.63 20.10
C VAL A 81 -2.47 18.09 20.47
N THR A 82 -2.22 18.43 21.73
CA THR A 82 -2.49 19.78 22.27
C THR A 82 -1.21 20.58 22.51
N SER A 83 -0.06 19.91 22.56
CA SER A 83 1.25 20.49 22.74
C SER A 83 2.30 19.61 22.08
N PHE A 84 3.22 20.23 21.34
CA PHE A 84 4.36 19.53 20.74
C PHE A 84 5.31 18.95 21.80
N SER A 85 5.38 19.54 23.00
CA SER A 85 6.25 19.08 24.08
C SER A 85 5.65 17.94 24.90
N SER A 86 4.37 17.63 24.72
CA SER A 86 3.72 16.53 25.44
C SER A 86 4.16 15.19 24.87
N PRO A 87 4.31 14.15 25.71
CA PRO A 87 4.49 12.79 25.23
C PRO A 87 3.36 12.38 24.27
N VAL A 88 3.73 11.64 23.22
CA VAL A 88 2.76 11.07 22.28
C VAL A 88 2.21 9.77 22.85
N GLU A 89 0.89 9.67 22.94
CA GLU A 89 0.17 8.45 23.34
C GLU A 89 0.15 7.42 22.20
N TYR A 90 1.31 6.84 21.86
CA TYR A 90 1.46 5.90 20.74
C TYR A 90 0.48 4.72 20.77
N ALA A 91 0.02 4.31 21.95
CA ALA A 91 -0.95 3.23 22.11
C ALA A 91 -2.30 3.54 21.42
N ASP A 92 -2.77 4.78 21.55
CA ASP A 92 -4.03 5.25 20.98
C ASP A 92 -3.97 5.31 19.45
N TRP A 93 -2.86 5.81 18.90
CA TRP A 93 -2.62 5.83 17.45
C TRP A 93 -2.48 4.43 16.87
N LYS A 94 -1.84 3.52 17.60
CA LYS A 94 -1.75 2.11 17.21
C LYS A 94 -3.11 1.42 17.24
N ALA A 95 -3.97 1.75 18.20
CA ALA A 95 -5.32 1.17 18.30
C ALA A 95 -6.20 1.48 17.08
N ILE A 96 -5.94 2.59 16.38
CA ILE A 96 -6.64 2.99 15.15
C ILE A 96 -5.90 2.56 13.87
N ASN A 97 -4.88 1.71 14.01
CA ASN A 97 -4.02 1.21 12.93
C ASN A 97 -3.21 2.31 12.21
N ALA A 98 -2.87 3.41 12.89
CA ALA A 98 -1.92 4.36 12.33
C ALA A 98 -0.52 3.74 12.30
N GLN A 99 0.11 3.77 11.12
CA GLN A 99 1.52 3.35 10.94
C GLN A 99 2.45 4.56 10.87
N ALA A 100 1.91 5.74 10.60
CA ALA A 100 2.61 7.02 10.67
C ALA A 100 1.73 8.06 11.37
N LEU A 101 2.37 8.98 12.08
CA LEU A 101 1.74 10.08 12.77
C LEU A 101 2.48 11.38 12.40
N LEU A 102 1.72 12.41 12.03
CA LEU A 102 2.22 13.74 11.65
C LEU A 102 1.68 14.78 12.64
N THR A 103 2.53 15.46 13.42
CA THR A 103 2.12 16.38 14.51
C THR A 103 3.00 17.59 14.66
#